data_AF-K9SG24-F1
#
_entry.id   AF-K9SG24-F1
#
_cell.length_a   1.000
_cell.length_b   1.000
_cell.length_c   1.000
_cell.angle_alpha   90.00
_cell.angle_beta   90.00
_cell.angle_gamma   90.00
#
_symmetry.space_group_name_H-M   'P 1'
#
loop_
_entity.id
_entity.type
_entity.pdbx_description
1 polymer ?
#
loop_
_entity_poly.entity_id
_entity_poly.type
_entity_poly.pdbx_seq_one_letter_code
_entity_poly.pdbx_strand_id
1 'polypeptide(L)'
;MVNPQCIDIGNMLASSEPGLSDSQLSLVIQPDSGQTYEVLTSLGFNVAPVASQLLYKVVEDNELPDCFSELGQRVAEVSQTLSRFTLTRSALDSKHLLVEFLDAQPLSNFVACYRYNWFLQLFLDNQEFFFEYQPIVEMPSGKVVAHECLVRALSAEGEYLSAGKLIEAAEATGLIHEFDQAARETCLEAIAALDTNSTFFINIIPNSILNHPHFLDDTIHKMQQLGINPEQIVFELTEKEALNHRSKLANAINKLRSRGFRIAVDDLYGDVASDHYLMELHPDIIKLDRRLVSGCGSYPMKQVLIKSLITSAHEMNIELIAEGLEDQEDIDFCLAQGVDFGQGFGIARPHLLPHKKQIKLASFNRLQAM
;
A
#
# COMPACT_ATOMS: atom_id res chain seq x y z
N MET A 1 4.64 18.65 5.92
CA MET A 1 3.38 19.22 6.44
C MET A 1 2.45 18.04 6.63
N VAL A 2 2.12 17.73 7.88
CA VAL A 2 1.37 16.52 8.25
C VAL A 2 -0.05 16.61 7.68
N ASN A 3 -0.49 15.56 6.98
CA ASN A 3 -1.83 15.41 6.45
C ASN A 3 -2.86 15.54 7.59
N PRO A 4 -3.95 16.32 7.47
CA PRO A 4 -5.00 16.40 8.50
C PRO A 4 -5.74 15.07 8.76
N GLN A 5 -5.42 14.01 8.00
CA GLN A 5 -5.89 12.64 8.23
C GLN A 5 -4.87 11.73 8.93
N CYS A 6 -3.63 12.18 9.17
CA CYS A 6 -2.73 11.46 10.07
C CYS A 6 -3.35 11.46 11.47
N ILE A 7 -3.41 10.29 12.09
CA ILE A 7 -3.71 10.14 13.52
C ILE A 7 -2.52 10.73 14.28
N ASP A 8 -2.51 12.04 14.39
CA ASP A 8 -1.66 12.74 15.31
C ASP A 8 -2.35 12.64 16.67
N ILE A 9 -2.05 11.54 17.38
CA ILE A 9 -2.49 11.34 18.76
C ILE A 9 -2.14 12.60 19.57
N GLY A 10 -1.06 13.32 19.25
CA GLY A 10 -0.69 14.59 19.88
C GLY A 10 -1.68 15.74 19.61
N ASN A 11 -2.24 15.84 18.40
CA ASN A 11 -3.23 16.86 18.03
C ASN A 11 -4.68 16.49 18.44
N MET A 12 -5.01 15.21 18.60
CA MET A 12 -6.30 14.79 19.18
C MET A 12 -6.45 15.18 20.66
N LEU A 13 -5.35 15.55 21.33
CA LEU A 13 -5.29 15.86 22.77
C LEU A 13 -5.47 17.36 23.08
N ALA A 14 -6.24 18.09 22.27
CA ALA A 14 -6.37 19.54 22.44
C ALA A 14 -7.00 19.93 23.79
N SER A 15 -6.25 20.74 24.54
CA SER A 15 -6.58 21.45 25.79
C SER A 15 -6.93 20.60 27.02
N SER A 16 -6.03 20.64 28.01
CA SER A 16 -6.28 20.16 29.37
C SER A 16 -7.16 21.16 30.14
N GLU A 17 -8.30 20.69 30.64
CA GLU A 17 -9.11 21.35 31.68
C GLU A 17 -9.06 20.53 32.99
N PRO A 18 -9.31 21.15 34.16
CA PRO A 18 -8.96 20.55 35.44
C PRO A 18 -9.90 19.41 35.83
N GLY A 19 -9.40 18.17 35.83
CA GLY A 19 -10.15 17.00 36.34
C GLY A 19 -9.49 15.65 36.09
N LEU A 20 -8.78 15.49 34.98
CA LEU A 20 -7.99 14.30 34.64
C LEU A 20 -6.49 14.63 34.80
N SER A 21 -5.67 13.66 35.22
CA SER A 21 -4.21 13.82 35.18
C SER A 21 -3.73 13.95 33.73
N ASP A 22 -2.52 14.50 33.51
CA ASP A 22 -1.89 14.54 32.18
C ASP A 22 -1.74 13.16 31.52
N SER A 23 -1.92 12.07 32.27
CA SER A 23 -1.87 10.66 31.81
C SER A 23 -3.24 10.02 31.56
N GLN A 24 -4.34 10.67 31.96
CA GLN A 24 -5.69 10.10 31.86
C GLN A 24 -6.50 10.62 30.68
N LEU A 25 -7.16 9.70 29.98
CA LEU A 25 -7.99 9.96 28.81
C LEU A 25 -9.37 9.34 28.97
N SER A 26 -10.36 9.95 28.33
CA SER A 26 -11.67 9.32 28.11
C SER A 26 -11.74 8.82 26.66
N LEU A 27 -11.85 7.51 26.51
CA LEU A 27 -12.24 6.88 25.25
C LEU A 27 -13.77 6.90 25.16
N VAL A 28 -14.30 7.69 24.23
CA VAL A 28 -15.75 7.84 24.04
C VAL A 28 -16.14 7.18 22.72
N ILE A 29 -17.12 6.28 22.75
CA ILE A 29 -17.58 5.49 21.61
C ILE A 29 -19.09 5.68 21.44
N GLN A 30 -19.49 5.99 20.21
CA GLN A 30 -20.87 5.85 19.74
C GLN A 30 -21.03 4.48 19.08
N PRO A 31 -21.72 3.52 19.73
CA PRO A 31 -21.98 2.22 19.12
C PRO A 31 -22.95 2.33 17.94
N ASP A 32 -22.75 1.51 16.92
CA ASP A 32 -23.64 1.39 15.76
C ASP A 32 -24.96 0.68 16.08
N SER A 33 -24.96 -0.21 17.08
CA SER A 33 -26.06 -1.10 17.38
C SER A 33 -26.22 -1.37 18.88
N GLY A 34 -27.39 -1.87 19.28
CA GLY A 34 -27.65 -2.31 20.66
C GLY A 34 -26.73 -3.46 21.09
N GLN A 35 -26.33 -4.33 20.17
CA GLN A 35 -25.38 -5.41 20.46
C GLN A 35 -24.00 -4.85 20.80
N THR A 36 -23.50 -3.89 20.02
CA THR A 36 -22.24 -3.21 20.30
C THR A 36 -22.30 -2.47 21.63
N TYR A 37 -23.43 -1.82 21.94
CA TYR A 37 -23.65 -1.17 23.23
C TYR A 37 -23.51 -2.14 24.42
N GLU A 38 -24.12 -3.32 24.34
CA GLU A 38 -24.02 -4.35 25.39
C GLU A 38 -22.59 -4.89 25.55
N VAL A 39 -21.88 -5.09 24.44
CA VAL A 39 -20.47 -5.51 24.45
C VAL A 39 -19.60 -4.44 25.14
N LEU A 40 -19.77 -3.16 24.79
CA LEU A 40 -19.02 -2.06 25.41
C LEU A 40 -19.33 -1.92 26.90
N THR A 41 -20.60 -2.04 27.30
CA THR A 41 -21.00 -1.98 28.71
C THR A 41 -20.33 -3.11 29.51
N SER A 42 -20.26 -4.32 28.95
CA SER A 42 -19.56 -5.45 29.59
C SER A 42 -18.03 -5.38 29.49
N LEU A 43 -17.46 -4.40 28.77
CA LEU A 43 -16.04 -4.00 28.81
C LEU A 43 -15.78 -2.90 29.86
N GLY A 44 -16.81 -2.50 30.62
CA GLY A 44 -16.71 -1.47 31.66
C GLY A 44 -16.89 -0.04 31.15
N PHE A 45 -17.46 0.16 29.96
CA PHE A 45 -17.85 1.50 29.52
C PHE A 45 -19.12 1.96 30.23
N ASN A 46 -19.16 3.25 30.57
CA ASN A 46 -20.28 3.90 31.25
C ASN A 46 -21.02 4.84 30.28
N VAL A 47 -22.29 5.12 30.56
CA VAL A 47 -23.07 6.07 29.77
C VAL A 47 -22.55 7.49 29.98
N ALA A 48 -22.29 8.22 28.89
CA ALA A 48 -21.85 9.60 28.99
C ALA A 48 -22.94 10.48 29.64
N PRO A 49 -22.58 11.39 30.59
CA PRO A 49 -23.56 12.10 31.41
C PRO A 49 -24.62 12.91 30.65
N VAL A 50 -24.27 13.40 29.46
CA VAL A 50 -25.10 14.33 28.66
C VAL A 50 -25.60 13.73 27.34
N ALA A 51 -25.24 12.47 27.04
CA ALA A 51 -25.56 11.82 25.77
C ALA A 51 -25.67 10.30 25.96
N SER A 52 -26.89 9.79 26.11
CA SER A 52 -27.13 8.36 26.38
C SER A 52 -26.71 7.42 25.25
N GLN A 53 -26.54 7.96 24.04
CA GLN A 53 -26.03 7.25 22.88
C GLN A 53 -24.50 7.12 22.86
N LEU A 54 -23.79 7.77 23.79
CA LEU A 54 -22.34 7.72 23.91
C LEU A 54 -21.95 6.92 25.15
N LEU A 55 -20.98 6.03 24.97
CA LEU A 55 -20.37 5.26 26.04
C LEU A 55 -18.93 5.73 26.22
N TYR A 56 -18.44 5.82 27.46
CA TYR A 56 -17.06 6.22 27.74
C TYR A 56 -16.38 5.32 28.76
N LYS A 57 -15.06 5.20 28.64
CA LYS A 57 -14.20 4.56 29.64
C LYS A 57 -13.00 5.46 29.88
N VAL A 58 -12.71 5.74 31.15
CA VAL A 58 -11.48 6.44 31.53
C VAL A 58 -10.36 5.40 31.52
N VAL A 59 -9.27 5.73 30.85
CA VAL A 59 -8.11 4.87 30.63
C VAL A 59 -6.84 5.69 30.81
N GLU A 60 -5.83 5.09 31.42
CA GLU A 60 -4.49 5.68 31.43
C GLU A 60 -3.81 5.45 30.07
N ASP A 61 -2.87 6.35 29.70
CA ASP A 61 -2.12 6.25 28.43
C ASP A 61 -1.46 4.87 28.23
N ASN A 62 -1.01 4.22 29.32
CA ASN A 62 -0.38 2.90 29.28
C ASN A 62 -1.37 1.71 29.24
N GLU A 63 -2.65 1.94 29.55
CA GLU A 63 -3.72 0.93 29.52
C GLU A 63 -4.49 0.93 28.20
N LEU A 64 -4.33 1.99 27.40
CA LEU A 64 -4.89 2.09 26.06
C LEU A 64 -4.64 0.83 25.19
N PRO A 65 -3.40 0.32 25.07
CA PRO A 65 -3.10 -0.91 24.30
C PRO A 65 -3.98 -2.11 24.67
N ASP A 66 -4.15 -2.37 25.96
CA ASP A 66 -4.93 -3.51 26.46
C ASP A 66 -6.42 -3.31 26.18
N CYS A 67 -6.92 -2.09 26.38
CA CYS A 67 -8.29 -1.73 26.04
C CYS A 67 -8.58 -1.94 24.54
N PHE A 68 -7.60 -1.67 23.67
CA PHE A 68 -7.76 -1.82 22.22
C PHE A 68 -7.78 -3.29 21.80
N SER A 69 -6.88 -4.08 22.40
CA SER A 69 -6.86 -5.53 22.22
C SER A 69 -8.22 -6.14 22.58
N GLU A 70 -8.81 -5.73 23.71
CA GLU A 70 -10.10 -6.24 24.17
C GLU A 70 -11.25 -5.81 23.24
N LEU A 71 -11.25 -4.55 22.78
CA LEU A 71 -12.23 -4.05 21.80
C LEU A 71 -12.14 -4.80 20.47
N GLY A 72 -10.93 -4.99 19.94
CA GLY A 72 -10.70 -5.69 18.69
C GLY A 72 -11.14 -7.16 18.71
N GLN A 73 -11.04 -7.82 19.86
CA GLN A 73 -11.46 -9.21 20.03
C GLN A 73 -12.97 -9.38 20.23
N ARG A 74 -13.63 -8.40 20.89
CA ARG A 74 -15.03 -8.56 21.31
C ARG A 74 -16.05 -7.81 20.45
N VAL A 75 -15.64 -6.76 19.76
CA VAL A 75 -16.52 -6.02 18.83
C VAL A 75 -16.33 -6.57 17.42
N ALA A 76 -17.41 -6.95 16.74
CA ALA A 76 -17.33 -7.46 15.37
C ALA A 76 -16.78 -6.40 14.38
N GLU A 77 -15.99 -6.80 13.38
CA GLU A 77 -15.34 -5.88 12.42
C GLU A 77 -16.32 -4.90 11.73
N VAL A 78 -17.50 -5.38 11.35
CA VAL A 78 -18.56 -4.53 10.77
C VAL A 78 -18.98 -3.44 11.75
N SER A 79 -19.18 -3.80 13.02
CA SER A 79 -19.54 -2.84 14.07
C SER A 79 -18.39 -1.90 14.43
N GLN A 80 -17.13 -2.34 14.32
CA GLN A 80 -15.97 -1.46 14.46
C GLN A 80 -15.96 -0.39 13.36
N THR A 81 -16.35 -0.74 12.13
CA THR A 81 -16.40 0.20 10.99
C THR A 81 -17.55 1.20 11.12
N LEU A 82 -18.69 0.76 11.64
CA LEU A 82 -19.90 1.58 11.76
C LEU A 82 -19.93 2.43 13.04
N SER A 83 -19.29 1.97 14.11
CA SER A 83 -19.18 2.70 15.37
C SER A 83 -18.16 3.83 15.24
N ARG A 84 -18.37 4.91 15.99
CA ARG A 84 -17.49 6.09 15.99
C ARG A 84 -16.82 6.27 17.33
N PHE A 85 -15.59 6.74 17.35
CA PHE A 85 -14.87 7.02 18.58
C PHE A 85 -14.16 8.38 18.55
N THR A 86 -13.89 8.90 19.75
CA THR A 86 -12.94 9.97 19.99
C THR A 86 -12.16 9.69 21.28
N LEU A 87 -10.97 10.26 21.40
CA LEU A 87 -10.18 10.32 22.62
C LEU A 87 -10.16 11.76 23.10
N THR A 88 -10.48 11.99 24.37
CA THR A 88 -10.51 13.34 24.91
C THR A 88 -9.98 13.41 26.34
N ARG A 89 -9.30 14.52 26.65
CA ARG A 89 -8.98 14.94 28.03
C ARG A 89 -9.98 15.97 28.57
N SER A 90 -10.94 16.40 27.74
CA SER A 90 -11.95 17.39 28.08
C SER A 90 -13.03 16.81 28.99
N ALA A 91 -13.79 17.71 29.62
CA ALA A 91 -14.99 17.32 30.34
C ALA A 91 -16.03 16.70 29.40
N LEU A 92 -16.72 15.65 29.84
CA LEU A 92 -17.79 14.97 29.09
C LEU A 92 -19.11 15.75 29.15
N ASP A 93 -19.06 17.03 28.81
CA ASP A 93 -20.21 17.93 28.70
C ASP A 93 -20.66 18.10 27.25
N SER A 94 -21.84 18.73 27.06
CA SER A 94 -22.46 18.83 25.74
C SER A 94 -21.66 19.68 24.76
N LYS A 95 -20.86 20.63 25.23
CA LYS A 95 -20.12 21.56 24.37
C LYS A 95 -18.91 20.86 23.77
N HIS A 96 -18.13 20.16 24.59
CA HIS A 96 -16.93 19.46 24.14
C HIS A 96 -17.27 18.25 23.29
N LEU A 97 -18.18 17.39 23.77
CA LEU A 97 -18.57 16.19 23.03
C LEU A 97 -19.19 16.51 21.67
N LEU A 98 -19.96 17.60 21.54
CA LEU A 98 -20.55 17.99 20.26
C LEU A 98 -19.49 18.39 19.24
N VAL A 99 -18.44 19.10 19.65
CA VAL A 99 -17.35 19.50 18.75
C VAL A 99 -16.48 18.29 18.40
N GLU A 100 -16.07 17.51 19.39
CA GLU A 100 -15.17 16.38 19.18
C GLU A 100 -15.82 15.25 18.35
N PHE A 101 -17.14 15.03 18.50
CA PHE A 101 -17.83 14.03 17.69
C PHE A 101 -18.10 14.45 16.23
N LEU A 102 -17.93 15.73 15.88
CA LEU A 102 -17.95 16.12 14.46
C LEU A 102 -16.78 15.50 13.69
N ASP A 103 -15.65 15.28 14.38
CA ASP A 103 -14.43 14.72 13.82
C ASP A 103 -14.21 13.25 14.26
N ALA A 104 -15.24 12.59 14.81
CA ALA A 104 -15.13 11.22 15.29
C ALA A 104 -14.80 10.21 14.18
N GLN A 105 -13.79 9.39 14.45
CA GLN A 105 -13.28 8.42 13.50
C GLN A 105 -13.99 7.06 13.66
N PRO A 106 -14.03 6.22 12.62
CA PRO A 106 -14.48 4.83 12.78
C PRO A 106 -13.66 4.11 13.86
N LEU A 107 -14.32 3.32 14.71
CA LEU A 107 -13.63 2.54 15.75
C LEU A 107 -12.61 1.55 15.15
N SER A 108 -12.82 1.09 13.93
CA SER A 108 -11.88 0.27 13.17
C SER A 108 -10.51 0.92 13.01
N ASN A 109 -10.44 2.25 12.83
CA ASN A 109 -9.16 2.96 12.67
C ASN A 109 -8.32 2.85 13.95
N PHE A 110 -9.00 2.84 15.10
CA PHE A 110 -8.36 2.74 16.40
C PHE A 110 -7.81 1.35 16.68
N VAL A 111 -8.62 0.32 16.41
CA VAL A 111 -8.20 -1.09 16.54
C VAL A 111 -7.07 -1.40 15.56
N ALA A 112 -7.11 -0.83 14.35
CA ALA A 112 -6.06 -0.94 13.37
C ALA A 112 -4.72 -0.36 13.87
N CYS A 113 -4.70 0.82 14.48
CA CYS A 113 -3.46 1.40 15.00
C CYS A 113 -2.76 0.50 16.01
N TYR A 114 -3.52 -0.22 16.84
CA TYR A 114 -2.96 -1.20 17.75
C TYR A 114 -2.44 -2.44 17.02
N ARG A 115 -3.29 -3.04 16.18
CA ARG A 115 -2.97 -4.24 15.41
C ARG A 115 -1.75 -4.05 14.50
N TYR A 116 -1.59 -2.85 13.96
CA TYR A 116 -0.50 -2.45 13.07
C TYR A 116 0.48 -1.50 13.76
N ASN A 117 0.61 -1.54 15.09
CA ASN A 117 1.59 -0.71 15.80
C ASN A 117 3.03 -0.98 15.32
N TRP A 118 3.33 -2.23 14.94
CA TRP A 118 4.60 -2.59 14.31
C TRP A 118 4.88 -1.78 13.03
N PHE A 119 3.85 -1.43 12.26
CA PHE A 119 3.98 -0.63 11.04
C PHE A 119 4.26 0.83 11.39
N LEU A 120 3.56 1.38 12.39
CA LEU A 120 3.83 2.74 12.89
C LEU A 120 5.27 2.86 13.42
N GLN A 121 5.76 1.84 14.12
CA GLN A 121 7.14 1.78 14.59
C GLN A 121 8.16 1.80 13.45
N LEU A 122 7.86 1.21 12.28
CA LEU A 122 8.76 1.31 11.11
C LEU A 122 9.02 2.77 10.71
N PHE A 123 7.97 3.62 10.73
CA PHE A 123 8.11 5.04 10.44
C PHE A 123 8.80 5.83 11.55
N LEU A 124 8.56 5.48 12.82
CA LEU A 124 9.11 6.20 13.98
C LEU A 124 10.59 5.90 14.22
N ASP A 125 10.99 4.63 14.09
CA ASP A 125 12.33 4.16 14.43
C ASP A 125 13.33 4.32 13.28
N ASN A 126 12.92 4.94 12.16
CA ASN A 126 13.65 4.97 10.89
C ASN A 126 14.09 3.56 10.45
N GLN A 127 13.27 2.54 10.66
CA GLN A 127 13.55 1.22 10.09
C GLN A 127 13.40 1.33 8.58
N GLU A 128 14.47 1.02 7.85
CA GLU A 128 14.50 1.24 6.42
C GLU A 128 13.76 0.11 5.68
N PHE A 129 12.88 0.51 4.77
CA PHE A 129 12.43 -0.39 3.71
C PHE A 129 13.63 -0.86 2.90
N PHE A 130 13.60 -2.11 2.47
CA PHE A 130 14.54 -2.61 1.48
C PHE A 130 13.77 -3.18 0.29
N PHE A 131 14.47 -3.33 -0.82
CA PHE A 131 13.87 -3.78 -2.08
C PHE A 131 14.52 -5.06 -2.53
N GLU A 132 13.69 -6.06 -2.80
CA GLU A 132 14.05 -7.16 -3.67
C GLU A 132 13.66 -6.81 -5.10
N TYR A 133 14.41 -7.38 -6.04
CA TYR A 133 14.28 -7.11 -7.46
C TYR A 133 13.92 -8.41 -8.15
N GLN A 134 12.75 -8.44 -8.80
CA GLN A 134 12.38 -9.59 -9.61
C GLN A 134 12.73 -9.33 -11.07
N PRO A 135 13.56 -10.16 -11.70
CA PRO A 135 13.89 -9.99 -13.11
C PRO A 135 12.68 -10.13 -14.03
N ILE A 136 12.59 -9.22 -14.99
CA ILE A 136 11.70 -9.28 -16.14
C ILE A 136 12.56 -9.60 -17.36
N VAL A 137 12.23 -10.67 -18.07
CA VAL A 137 13.02 -11.16 -19.22
C VAL A 137 12.30 -10.93 -20.54
N GLU A 138 13.04 -10.59 -21.58
CA GLU A 138 12.56 -10.65 -22.96
C GLU A 138 12.39 -12.12 -23.36
N MET A 139 11.14 -12.53 -23.65
CA MET A 139 10.80 -13.94 -23.87
C MET A 139 11.60 -14.58 -25.00
N PRO A 140 11.75 -13.97 -26.20
CA PRO A 140 12.52 -14.57 -27.29
C PRO A 140 14.01 -14.80 -26.98
N SER A 141 14.63 -13.94 -26.16
CA SER A 141 16.08 -13.98 -25.95
C SER A 141 16.49 -14.52 -24.58
N GLY A 142 15.57 -14.57 -23.62
CA GLY A 142 15.81 -14.89 -22.22
C GLY A 142 16.66 -13.85 -21.48
N LYS A 143 16.92 -12.68 -22.08
CA LYS A 143 17.73 -11.64 -21.44
C LYS A 143 16.90 -10.87 -20.42
N VAL A 144 17.49 -10.61 -19.26
CA VAL A 144 16.94 -9.67 -18.28
C VAL A 144 16.97 -8.26 -18.87
N VAL A 145 15.80 -7.65 -19.02
CA VAL A 145 15.64 -6.30 -19.58
C VAL A 145 15.26 -5.28 -18.51
N ALA A 146 14.61 -5.72 -17.44
CA ALA A 146 14.17 -4.86 -16.35
C ALA A 146 14.06 -5.64 -15.03
N HIS A 147 13.78 -4.93 -13.94
CA HIS A 147 13.47 -5.54 -12.66
C HIS A 147 12.24 -4.86 -12.02
N GLU A 148 11.34 -5.64 -11.45
CA GLU A 148 10.31 -5.11 -10.56
C GLU A 148 10.86 -4.88 -9.16
N CYS A 149 10.65 -3.69 -8.62
CA CYS A 149 11.05 -3.29 -7.28
C CYS A 149 9.98 -3.66 -6.28
N LEU A 150 10.26 -4.68 -5.47
CA LEU A 150 9.34 -5.23 -4.51
C LEU A 150 9.76 -4.81 -3.09
N VAL A 151 8.96 -3.92 -2.49
CA VAL A 151 9.20 -3.40 -1.13
C VAL A 151 9.13 -4.50 -0.08
N ARG A 152 10.05 -4.46 0.88
CA ARG A 152 10.16 -5.33 2.04
C ARG A 152 10.53 -4.53 3.27
N ALA A 153 10.22 -5.08 4.44
CA ALA A 153 10.71 -4.57 5.72
C ALA A 153 11.02 -5.72 6.67
N LEU A 154 11.70 -5.39 7.78
CA LEU A 154 11.81 -6.27 8.93
C LEU A 154 11.08 -5.62 10.11
N SER A 155 10.27 -6.39 10.84
CA SER A 155 9.73 -5.92 12.11
C SER A 155 10.84 -5.69 13.14
N ALA A 156 10.53 -5.04 14.27
CA ALA A 156 11.48 -4.88 15.38
C ALA A 156 12.01 -6.23 15.91
N GLU A 157 11.19 -7.28 15.82
CA GLU A 157 11.50 -8.66 16.19
C GLU A 157 12.25 -9.42 15.07
N GLY A 158 12.43 -8.81 13.90
CA GLY A 158 13.11 -9.37 12.74
C GLY A 158 12.21 -10.22 11.84
N GLU A 159 10.88 -10.10 11.94
CA GLU A 159 9.96 -10.78 11.01
C GLU A 159 10.06 -10.17 9.62
N TYR A 160 10.10 -11.00 8.58
CA TYR A 160 10.06 -10.56 7.20
C TYR A 160 8.66 -10.12 6.78
N LEU A 161 8.54 -8.87 6.34
CA LEU A 161 7.28 -8.24 5.94
C LEU A 161 7.26 -8.05 4.42
N SER A 162 6.28 -8.67 3.77
CA SER A 162 6.04 -8.52 2.33
C SER A 162 5.29 -7.22 2.00
N ALA A 163 5.31 -6.83 0.72
CA ALA A 163 4.54 -5.69 0.22
C ALA A 163 3.06 -5.78 0.62
N GLY A 164 2.43 -6.95 0.49
CA GLY A 164 1.03 -7.14 0.87
C GLY A 164 0.74 -6.82 2.34
N LYS A 165 1.60 -7.27 3.27
CA LYS A 165 1.45 -6.94 4.71
C LYS A 165 1.62 -5.45 4.98
N LEU A 166 2.58 -4.82 4.29
CA LEU A 166 2.85 -3.39 4.43
C LEU A 166 1.69 -2.54 3.89
N ILE A 167 1.15 -2.89 2.72
CA ILE A 167 0.00 -2.22 2.12
C ILE A 167 -1.24 -2.40 3.00
N GLU A 168 -1.52 -3.61 3.48
CA GLU A 168 -2.64 -3.87 4.41
C GLU A 168 -2.54 -2.98 5.67
N ALA A 169 -1.34 -2.88 6.25
CA ALA A 169 -1.11 -2.03 7.40
C ALA A 169 -1.26 -0.53 7.07
N ALA A 170 -0.75 -0.10 5.92
CA ALA A 170 -0.83 1.28 5.46
C ALA A 170 -2.29 1.71 5.20
N GLU A 171 -3.09 0.86 4.56
CA GLU A 171 -4.52 1.08 4.35
C GLU A 171 -5.27 1.14 5.68
N ALA A 172 -5.04 0.17 6.56
CA ALA A 172 -5.74 0.07 7.83
C ALA A 172 -5.40 1.23 8.80
N THR A 173 -4.18 1.79 8.71
CA THR A 173 -3.75 2.94 9.50
C THR A 173 -4.03 4.29 8.83
N GLY A 174 -4.51 4.29 7.58
CA GLY A 174 -4.73 5.51 6.81
C GLY A 174 -3.45 6.21 6.32
N LEU A 175 -2.30 5.53 6.40
CA LEU A 175 -0.97 6.04 6.02
C LEU A 175 -0.53 5.57 4.62
N ILE A 176 -1.48 5.20 3.77
CA ILE A 176 -1.22 4.63 2.46
C ILE A 176 -0.42 5.58 1.54
N HIS A 177 -0.65 6.89 1.66
CA HIS A 177 0.04 7.91 0.87
C HIS A 177 1.46 8.17 1.37
N GLU A 178 1.63 8.24 2.69
CA GLU A 178 2.90 8.40 3.37
C GLU A 178 3.80 7.17 3.10
N PHE A 179 3.21 5.98 3.12
CA PHE A 179 3.88 4.74 2.75
C PHE A 179 4.31 4.73 1.29
N ASP A 180 3.42 5.05 0.34
CA ASP A 180 3.74 5.12 -1.08
C ASP A 180 4.88 6.10 -1.37
N GLN A 181 4.87 7.28 -0.74
CA GLN A 181 5.96 8.25 -0.87
C GLN A 181 7.27 7.71 -0.29
N ALA A 182 7.26 7.22 0.94
CA ALA A 182 8.46 6.72 1.60
C ALA A 182 9.07 5.54 0.84
N ALA A 183 8.25 4.57 0.44
CA ALA A 183 8.68 3.43 -0.35
C ALA A 183 9.28 3.86 -1.70
N ARG A 184 8.64 4.78 -2.43
CA ARG A 184 9.15 5.30 -3.70
C ARG A 184 10.49 6.00 -3.52
N GLU A 185 10.63 6.88 -2.53
CA GLU A 185 11.88 7.60 -2.28
C GLU A 185 13.02 6.64 -1.90
N THR A 186 12.77 5.68 -1.00
CA THR A 186 13.75 4.64 -0.65
C THR A 186 14.10 3.76 -1.84
N CYS A 187 13.13 3.45 -2.70
CA CYS A 187 13.36 2.68 -3.92
C CYS A 187 14.33 3.41 -4.87
N LEU A 188 14.12 4.70 -5.10
CA LEU A 188 15.01 5.51 -5.94
C LEU A 188 16.43 5.56 -5.36
N GLU A 189 16.57 5.72 -4.04
CA GLU A 189 17.89 5.68 -3.38
C GLU A 189 18.57 4.32 -3.55
N ALA A 190 17.82 3.23 -3.41
CA ALA A 190 18.32 1.88 -3.61
C ALA A 190 18.77 1.63 -5.06
N ILE A 191 17.98 2.07 -6.05
CA ILE A 191 18.31 2.02 -7.48
C ILE A 191 19.60 2.80 -7.78
N ALA A 192 19.72 4.03 -7.26
CA ALA A 192 20.92 4.83 -7.44
C ALA A 192 22.18 4.14 -6.89
N ALA A 193 22.06 3.38 -5.80
CA ALA A 193 23.15 2.64 -5.19
C ALA A 193 23.60 1.39 -5.99
N LEU A 194 22.75 0.89 -6.91
CA LEU A 194 23.11 -0.21 -7.82
C LEU A 194 24.06 0.24 -8.94
N ASP A 195 24.01 1.52 -9.34
CA ASP A 195 24.83 2.11 -10.41
C ASP A 195 24.82 1.23 -11.68
N THR A 196 23.59 1.02 -12.17
CA THR A 196 23.21 0.28 -13.37
C THR A 196 22.31 1.13 -14.26
N ASN A 197 22.32 0.84 -15.56
CA ASN A 197 21.42 1.43 -16.55
C ASN A 197 20.17 0.55 -16.79
N SER A 198 19.88 -0.39 -15.90
CA SER A 198 18.68 -1.22 -15.97
C SER A 198 17.41 -0.38 -15.85
N THR A 199 16.33 -0.89 -16.44
CA THR A 199 14.98 -0.39 -16.20
C THR A 199 14.41 -1.02 -14.94
N PHE A 200 13.65 -0.25 -14.18
CA PHE A 200 13.01 -0.64 -12.93
C PHE A 200 11.52 -0.32 -12.96
N PHE A 201 10.71 -1.28 -12.54
CA PHE A 201 9.28 -1.10 -12.36
C PHE A 201 9.01 -0.76 -10.89
N ILE A 202 8.31 0.34 -10.66
CA ILE A 202 7.98 0.84 -9.32
C ILE A 202 6.46 0.94 -9.21
N ASN A 203 5.91 0.19 -8.25
CA ASN A 203 4.51 0.28 -7.86
C ASN A 203 4.18 1.67 -7.31
N ILE A 204 3.09 2.26 -7.80
CA ILE A 204 2.57 3.53 -7.28
C ILE A 204 1.05 3.48 -7.10
N ILE A 205 0.60 4.13 -6.05
CA ILE A 205 -0.83 4.21 -5.70
C ILE A 205 -1.45 5.38 -6.48
N PRO A 206 -2.42 5.14 -7.40
CA PRO A 206 -3.02 6.19 -8.22
C PRO A 206 -3.54 7.38 -7.41
N ASN A 207 -4.14 7.12 -6.25
CA ASN A 207 -4.64 8.19 -5.37
C ASN A 207 -3.51 9.06 -4.79
N SER A 208 -2.31 8.52 -4.57
CA SER A 208 -1.14 9.31 -4.15
C SER A 208 -0.74 10.33 -5.23
N ILE A 209 -0.87 9.96 -6.51
CA ILE A 209 -0.62 10.87 -7.64
C ILE A 209 -1.64 12.02 -7.65
N LEU A 210 -2.90 11.71 -7.34
CA LEU A 210 -4.01 12.66 -7.43
C LEU A 210 -4.12 13.59 -6.21
N ASN A 211 -3.80 13.08 -5.03
CA ASN A 211 -3.95 13.80 -3.76
C ASN A 211 -2.69 14.60 -3.39
N HIS A 212 -1.54 14.32 -4.00
CA HIS A 212 -0.30 15.02 -3.73
C HIS A 212 0.08 15.94 -4.92
N PRO A 213 -0.20 17.25 -4.86
CA PRO A 213 -0.01 18.18 -5.98
C PRO A 213 1.43 18.21 -6.55
N HIS A 214 2.41 17.88 -5.71
CA HIS A 214 3.83 17.91 -6.05
C HIS A 214 4.43 16.51 -6.29
N PHE A 215 3.62 15.44 -6.33
CA PHE A 215 4.08 14.04 -6.46
C PHE A 215 5.15 13.88 -7.56
N LEU A 216 4.82 14.39 -8.75
CA LEU A 216 5.66 14.26 -9.94
C LEU A 216 6.94 15.10 -9.82
N ASP A 217 6.81 16.35 -9.37
CA ASP A 217 7.95 17.26 -9.30
C ASP A 217 8.92 16.85 -8.18
N ASP A 218 8.43 16.34 -7.05
CA ASP A 218 9.26 15.81 -5.97
C ASP A 218 10.00 14.54 -6.40
N THR A 219 9.31 13.63 -7.09
CA THR A 219 9.92 12.42 -7.63
C THR A 219 11.02 12.75 -8.63
N ILE A 220 10.76 13.67 -9.56
CA ILE A 220 11.77 14.11 -10.55
C ILE A 220 12.92 14.83 -9.88
N HIS A 221 12.66 15.69 -8.89
CA HIS A 221 13.71 16.38 -8.17
C HIS A 221 14.63 15.38 -7.46
N LYS A 222 14.07 14.37 -6.79
CA LYS A 222 14.83 13.28 -6.15
C LYS A 222 15.65 12.50 -7.17
N MET A 223 15.06 12.12 -8.31
CA MET A 223 15.78 11.42 -9.38
C MET A 223 16.94 12.24 -9.94
N GLN A 224 16.77 13.55 -10.12
CA GLN A 224 17.83 14.45 -10.55
C GLN A 224 18.99 14.50 -9.56
N GLN A 225 18.69 14.56 -8.25
CA GLN A 225 19.71 14.52 -7.19
C GLN A 225 20.49 13.20 -7.19
N LEU A 226 19.81 12.09 -7.52
CA LEU A 226 20.38 10.74 -7.54
C LEU A 226 21.02 10.36 -8.88
N GLY A 227 20.85 11.16 -9.93
CA GLY A 227 21.36 10.88 -11.28
C GLY A 227 20.61 9.77 -12.01
N ILE A 228 19.35 9.53 -11.68
CA ILE A 228 18.49 8.52 -12.34
C ILE A 228 17.76 9.17 -13.51
N ASN A 229 17.84 8.54 -14.69
CA ASN A 229 17.09 9.00 -15.86
C ASN A 229 15.63 8.53 -15.79
N PRO A 230 14.63 9.37 -16.14
CA PRO A 230 13.22 8.97 -16.18
C PRO A 230 12.94 7.72 -17.03
N GLU A 231 13.68 7.52 -18.12
CA GLU A 231 13.57 6.35 -18.99
C GLU A 231 13.93 5.02 -18.31
N GLN A 232 14.63 5.07 -17.17
CA GLN A 232 14.93 3.89 -16.36
C GLN A 232 13.75 3.47 -15.48
N ILE A 233 12.69 4.27 -15.39
CA ILE A 233 11.58 4.01 -14.47
C ILE A 233 10.28 3.77 -15.25
N VAL A 234 9.67 2.61 -14.98
CA VAL A 234 8.31 2.28 -15.39
C VAL A 234 7.45 2.34 -14.14
N PHE A 235 6.37 3.11 -14.15
CA PHE A 235 5.43 3.13 -13.03
C PHE A 235 4.33 2.10 -13.22
N GLU A 236 4.11 1.27 -12.22
CA GLU A 236 3.05 0.25 -12.18
C GLU A 236 1.84 0.76 -11.39
N LEU A 237 0.65 0.61 -11.98
CA LEU A 237 -0.62 1.02 -11.41
C LEU A 237 -1.56 -0.18 -11.35
N THR A 238 -2.21 -0.42 -10.21
CA THR A 238 -3.23 -1.47 -10.10
C THR A 238 -4.58 -1.00 -10.66
N GLU A 239 -5.34 -1.92 -11.28
CA GLU A 239 -6.67 -1.62 -11.86
C GLU A 239 -7.67 -1.08 -10.82
N LYS A 240 -7.67 -1.66 -9.60
CA LYS A 240 -8.67 -1.39 -8.55
C LYS A 240 -8.68 0.07 -8.11
N GLU A 241 -7.51 0.70 -8.02
CA GLU A 241 -7.38 2.08 -7.54
C GLU A 241 -7.60 3.13 -8.64
N ALA A 242 -7.48 2.72 -9.91
CA ALA A 242 -7.74 3.58 -11.07
C ALA A 242 -9.26 3.84 -11.30
N LEU A 243 -10.16 3.16 -10.58
CA LEU A 243 -11.61 3.22 -10.75
C LEU A 243 -12.27 4.55 -10.38
N ASN A 244 -11.77 5.26 -9.39
CA ASN A 244 -12.54 6.34 -8.77
C ASN A 244 -12.37 7.70 -9.48
N HIS A 245 -11.28 7.93 -10.23
CA HIS A 245 -10.92 9.28 -10.75
C HIS A 245 -10.24 9.27 -12.14
N ARG A 246 -10.79 8.50 -13.08
CA ARG A 246 -10.19 8.18 -14.39
C ARG A 246 -9.63 9.38 -15.18
N SER A 247 -10.42 10.43 -15.39
CA SER A 247 -9.99 11.60 -16.19
C SER A 247 -8.86 12.40 -15.54
N LYS A 248 -8.81 12.46 -14.20
CA LYS A 248 -7.71 13.10 -13.48
C LYS A 248 -6.45 12.23 -13.56
N LEU A 249 -6.61 10.92 -13.44
CA LEU A 249 -5.51 9.97 -13.52
C LEU A 249 -4.86 9.96 -14.91
N ALA A 250 -5.66 9.95 -15.98
CA ALA A 250 -5.17 10.05 -17.35
C ALA A 250 -4.33 11.32 -17.57
N ASN A 251 -4.77 12.46 -17.03
CA ASN A 251 -4.00 13.70 -17.09
C ASN A 251 -2.68 13.62 -16.31
N ALA A 252 -2.67 12.96 -15.16
CA ALA A 252 -1.45 12.78 -14.37
C ALA A 252 -0.46 11.83 -15.06
N ILE A 253 -0.95 10.74 -15.64
CA ILE A 253 -0.18 9.82 -16.48
C ILE A 253 0.42 10.51 -17.70
N ASN A 254 -0.34 11.36 -18.39
CA ASN A 254 0.19 12.13 -19.51
C ASN A 254 1.31 13.09 -19.09
N LYS A 255 1.24 13.66 -17.88
CA LYS A 255 2.35 14.44 -17.32
C LYS A 255 3.58 13.58 -17.05
N LEU A 256 3.41 12.38 -16.48
CA LEU A 256 4.49 11.42 -16.29
C LEU A 256 5.16 11.07 -17.63
N ARG A 257 4.39 10.69 -18.64
CA ARG A 257 4.93 10.39 -19.98
C ARG A 257 5.67 11.56 -20.61
N SER A 258 5.15 12.78 -20.46
CA SER A 258 5.83 13.99 -20.97
C SER A 258 7.21 14.25 -20.35
N ARG A 259 7.52 13.58 -19.23
CA ARG A 259 8.81 13.64 -18.53
C ARG A 259 9.70 12.42 -18.81
N GLY A 260 9.27 11.49 -19.66
CA GLY A 260 10.05 10.32 -20.10
C GLY A 260 9.76 9.02 -19.35
N PHE A 261 8.79 8.99 -18.44
CA PHE A 261 8.37 7.76 -17.78
C PHE A 261 7.50 6.90 -18.69
N ARG A 262 7.59 5.59 -18.52
CA ARG A 262 6.65 4.61 -19.08
C ARG A 262 5.64 4.19 -18.02
N ILE A 263 4.45 3.78 -18.44
CA ILE A 263 3.38 3.35 -17.53
C ILE A 263 2.99 1.91 -17.84
N ALA A 264 3.02 1.08 -16.80
CA ALA A 264 2.48 -0.28 -16.80
C ALA A 264 1.17 -0.31 -16.01
N VAL A 265 0.21 -1.11 -16.48
CA VAL A 265 -0.99 -1.43 -15.71
C VAL A 265 -0.89 -2.89 -15.26
N ASP A 266 -1.04 -3.08 -13.96
CA ASP A 266 -0.97 -4.37 -13.30
C ASP A 266 -2.37 -4.98 -13.07
N ASP A 267 -2.42 -6.31 -12.97
CA ASP A 267 -3.61 -7.09 -12.64
C ASP A 267 -4.84 -6.88 -13.56
N LEU A 268 -4.61 -6.60 -14.84
CA LEU A 268 -5.70 -6.45 -15.80
C LEU A 268 -6.53 -7.75 -15.90
N TYR A 269 -7.85 -7.61 -15.86
CA TYR A 269 -8.86 -8.69 -15.91
C TYR A 269 -9.07 -9.47 -14.59
N GLY A 270 -8.68 -8.92 -13.44
CA GLY A 270 -8.97 -9.50 -12.12
C GLY A 270 -10.47 -9.57 -11.80
N ASP A 271 -11.17 -8.43 -11.69
CA ASP A 271 -12.55 -8.38 -11.16
C ASP A 271 -13.49 -7.35 -11.85
N VAL A 272 -13.05 -6.49 -12.78
CA VAL A 272 -13.91 -5.46 -13.45
C VAL A 272 -13.50 -5.22 -14.93
N ALA A 273 -14.37 -4.52 -15.69
CA ALA A 273 -14.25 -4.22 -17.12
C ALA A 273 -13.01 -3.39 -17.51
N SER A 274 -11.93 -4.11 -17.82
CA SER A 274 -10.58 -3.71 -18.21
C SER A 274 -10.45 -2.96 -19.55
N ASP A 275 -11.34 -3.19 -20.52
CA ASP A 275 -11.19 -2.61 -21.87
C ASP A 275 -11.27 -1.08 -21.89
N HIS A 276 -12.05 -0.49 -20.98
CA HIS A 276 -12.21 0.96 -20.92
C HIS A 276 -10.95 1.66 -20.37
N TYR A 277 -10.15 0.97 -19.57
CA TYR A 277 -8.88 1.50 -19.04
C TYR A 277 -7.81 1.58 -20.09
N LEU A 278 -7.73 0.59 -20.96
CA LEU A 278 -6.80 0.60 -22.08
C LEU A 278 -7.05 1.80 -22.99
N MET A 279 -8.33 2.14 -23.21
CA MET A 279 -8.73 3.27 -24.03
C MET A 279 -8.46 4.63 -23.38
N GLU A 280 -8.53 4.76 -22.06
CA GLU A 280 -8.34 6.06 -21.39
C GLU A 280 -6.91 6.31 -20.92
N LEU A 281 -6.24 5.27 -20.40
CA LEU A 281 -4.89 5.38 -19.87
C LEU A 281 -3.82 5.23 -20.95
N HIS A 282 -4.12 4.52 -22.04
CA HIS A 282 -3.17 4.18 -23.12
C HIS A 282 -1.82 3.68 -22.57
N PRO A 283 -1.79 2.62 -21.74
CA PRO A 283 -0.56 2.18 -21.08
C PRO A 283 0.51 1.76 -22.09
N ASP A 284 1.77 1.89 -21.68
CA ASP A 284 2.90 1.44 -22.48
C ASP A 284 3.08 -0.09 -22.36
N ILE A 285 2.71 -0.64 -21.20
CA ILE A 285 2.85 -2.06 -20.85
C ILE A 285 1.60 -2.55 -20.10
N ILE A 286 1.20 -3.78 -20.35
CA ILE A 286 0.19 -4.51 -19.58
C ILE A 286 0.84 -5.74 -18.95
N LYS A 287 0.60 -5.95 -17.65
CA LYS A 287 0.98 -7.18 -16.95
C LYS A 287 -0.24 -8.11 -16.92
N LEU A 288 -0.07 -9.31 -17.48
CA LEU A 288 -1.08 -10.36 -17.48
C LEU A 288 -1.01 -11.09 -16.13
N ASP A 289 -2.04 -10.91 -15.31
CA ASP A 289 -2.12 -11.49 -13.96
C ASP A 289 -1.86 -13.00 -13.96
N ARG A 290 -1.22 -13.46 -12.88
CA ARG A 290 -0.94 -14.87 -12.61
C ARG A 290 -2.20 -15.73 -12.70
N ARG A 291 -3.39 -15.28 -12.28
CA ARG A 291 -4.61 -16.11 -12.34
C ARG A 291 -4.98 -16.43 -13.78
N LEU A 292 -4.67 -15.54 -14.73
CA LEU A 292 -4.85 -15.78 -16.15
C LEU A 292 -3.74 -16.67 -16.72
N VAL A 293 -2.48 -16.40 -16.39
CA VAL A 293 -1.30 -17.07 -16.97
C VAL A 293 -1.12 -18.50 -16.44
N SER A 294 -1.30 -18.72 -15.13
CA SER A 294 -1.02 -20.02 -14.51
C SER A 294 -1.91 -21.14 -15.07
N GLY A 295 -1.30 -22.21 -15.58
CA GLY A 295 -1.96 -23.33 -16.23
C GLY A 295 -2.53 -23.04 -17.63
N CYS A 296 -2.12 -21.93 -18.28
CA CYS A 296 -2.54 -21.62 -19.64
C CYS A 296 -1.98 -22.62 -20.67
N GLY A 297 -0.82 -23.23 -20.43
CA GLY A 297 -0.21 -24.22 -21.32
C GLY A 297 -1.09 -25.43 -21.60
N SER A 298 -1.92 -25.83 -20.64
CA SER A 298 -2.78 -27.01 -20.73
C SER A 298 -4.29 -26.70 -20.72
N TYR A 299 -4.69 -25.42 -20.68
CA TYR A 299 -6.11 -25.02 -20.56
C TYR A 299 -6.62 -24.21 -21.77
N PRO A 300 -7.36 -24.82 -22.71
CA PRO A 300 -7.74 -24.20 -23.99
C PRO A 300 -8.49 -22.86 -23.88
N MET A 301 -9.34 -22.68 -22.86
CA MET A 301 -10.09 -21.44 -22.68
C MET A 301 -9.17 -20.27 -22.31
N LYS A 302 -8.19 -20.48 -21.41
CA LYS A 302 -7.16 -19.46 -21.10
C LYS A 302 -6.33 -19.13 -22.35
N GLN A 303 -5.97 -20.15 -23.13
CA GLN A 303 -5.21 -19.94 -24.36
C GLN A 303 -5.93 -19.03 -25.36
N VAL A 304 -7.23 -19.25 -25.57
CA VAL A 304 -8.04 -18.40 -26.46
C VAL A 304 -8.08 -16.96 -25.94
N LEU A 305 -8.32 -16.78 -24.64
CA LEU A 305 -8.37 -15.45 -24.02
C LEU A 305 -7.04 -14.72 -24.14
N ILE A 306 -5.93 -15.35 -23.74
CA ILE A 306 -4.58 -14.77 -23.81
C ILE A 306 -4.21 -14.39 -25.26
N LYS A 307 -4.51 -15.24 -26.25
CA LYS A 307 -4.27 -14.91 -27.68
C LYS A 307 -5.03 -13.66 -28.13
N SER A 308 -6.28 -13.52 -27.70
CA SER A 308 -7.08 -12.32 -28.00
C SER A 308 -6.46 -11.07 -27.38
N LEU A 309 -5.96 -11.17 -26.15
CA LEU A 309 -5.30 -10.07 -25.45
C LEU A 309 -3.99 -9.68 -26.13
N ILE A 310 -3.16 -10.66 -26.48
CA ILE A 310 -1.91 -10.44 -27.22
C ILE A 310 -2.17 -9.69 -28.53
N THR A 311 -3.13 -10.19 -29.32
CA THR A 311 -3.48 -9.57 -30.59
C THR A 311 -3.94 -8.12 -30.40
N SER A 312 -4.83 -7.89 -29.42
CA SER A 312 -5.39 -6.56 -29.15
C SER A 312 -4.33 -5.58 -28.65
N ALA A 313 -3.46 -6.01 -27.72
CA ALA A 313 -2.39 -5.18 -27.16
C ALA A 313 -1.40 -4.77 -28.25
N HIS A 314 -0.95 -5.71 -29.09
CA HIS A 314 -0.04 -5.44 -30.18
C HIS A 314 -0.63 -4.51 -31.25
N GLU A 315 -1.92 -4.67 -31.61
CA GLU A 315 -2.61 -3.72 -32.50
C GLU A 315 -2.68 -2.30 -31.92
N MET A 316 -2.68 -2.17 -30.59
CA MET A 316 -2.63 -0.89 -29.88
C MET A 316 -1.22 -0.38 -29.59
N ASN A 317 -0.16 -1.11 -30.01
CA ASN A 317 1.24 -0.85 -29.68
C ASN A 317 1.53 -0.87 -28.17
N ILE A 318 0.91 -1.80 -27.45
CA ILE A 318 1.10 -2.04 -26.02
C ILE A 318 1.91 -3.33 -25.84
N GLU A 319 2.98 -3.27 -25.06
CA GLU A 319 3.81 -4.44 -24.73
C GLU A 319 3.18 -5.28 -23.59
N LEU A 320 3.45 -6.58 -23.56
CA LEU A 320 2.90 -7.50 -22.57
C LEU A 320 3.98 -8.16 -21.70
N ILE A 321 3.72 -8.22 -20.39
CA ILE A 321 4.45 -9.04 -19.43
C ILE A 321 3.52 -10.17 -18.99
N ALA A 322 3.89 -11.43 -19.18
CA ALA A 322 3.21 -12.55 -18.54
C ALA A 322 3.77 -12.80 -17.14
N GLU A 323 2.92 -12.67 -16.11
CA GLU A 323 3.32 -12.84 -14.72
C GLU A 323 3.03 -14.22 -14.15
N GLY A 324 3.75 -14.56 -13.07
CA GLY A 324 3.55 -15.81 -12.37
C GLY A 324 3.91 -17.05 -13.20
N LEU A 325 4.81 -16.90 -14.16
CA LEU A 325 5.36 -18.02 -14.93
C LEU A 325 6.18 -18.95 -14.02
N GLU A 326 5.57 -20.08 -13.64
CA GLU A 326 6.15 -21.11 -12.78
C GLU A 326 6.36 -22.43 -13.54
N ASP A 327 5.42 -22.79 -14.42
CA ASP A 327 5.43 -24.04 -15.17
C ASP A 327 6.00 -23.87 -16.58
N GLN A 328 6.80 -24.84 -17.03
CA GLN A 328 7.44 -24.80 -18.36
C GLN A 328 6.40 -24.76 -19.50
N GLU A 329 5.26 -25.44 -19.34
CA GLU A 329 4.19 -25.44 -20.35
C GLU A 329 3.58 -24.05 -20.55
N ASP A 330 3.45 -23.26 -19.48
CA ASP A 330 2.95 -21.88 -19.55
C ASP A 330 3.98 -20.97 -20.24
N ILE A 331 5.27 -21.13 -19.91
CA ILE A 331 6.37 -20.39 -20.53
C ILE A 331 6.42 -20.68 -22.04
N ASP A 332 6.38 -21.95 -22.43
CA ASP A 332 6.41 -22.38 -23.82
C ASP A 332 5.20 -21.84 -24.60
N PHE A 333 4.02 -21.86 -23.98
CA PHE A 333 2.82 -21.28 -24.56
C PHE A 333 2.97 -19.76 -24.78
N CYS A 334 3.34 -19.00 -23.75
CA CYS A 334 3.53 -17.55 -23.83
C CYS A 334 4.58 -17.16 -24.89
N LEU A 335 5.71 -17.88 -24.93
CA LEU A 335 6.74 -17.71 -25.95
C LEU A 335 6.18 -17.97 -27.37
N ALA A 336 5.47 -19.07 -27.55
CA ALA A 336 4.90 -19.45 -28.85
C ALA A 336 3.81 -18.50 -29.35
N GLN A 337 3.09 -17.82 -28.44
CA GLN A 337 2.10 -16.81 -28.79
C GLN A 337 2.69 -15.41 -28.98
N GLY A 338 3.99 -15.22 -28.72
CA GLY A 338 4.64 -13.93 -28.90
C GLY A 338 4.40 -12.93 -27.78
N VAL A 339 4.25 -13.38 -26.54
CA VAL A 339 4.32 -12.46 -25.38
C VAL A 339 5.71 -11.81 -25.35
N ASP A 340 5.77 -10.50 -25.13
CA ASP A 340 7.03 -9.73 -25.21
C ASP A 340 7.98 -10.06 -24.06
N PHE A 341 7.45 -10.07 -22.83
CA PHE A 341 8.23 -10.24 -21.61
C PHE A 341 7.61 -11.28 -20.65
N GLY A 342 8.45 -11.86 -19.79
CA GLY A 342 8.04 -12.85 -18.80
C GLY A 342 8.61 -12.55 -17.41
N GLN A 343 7.80 -12.87 -16.39
CA GLN A 343 8.16 -12.76 -14.98
C GLN A 343 7.52 -13.90 -14.18
N GLY A 344 8.28 -14.50 -13.26
CA GLY A 344 7.75 -15.57 -12.40
C GLY A 344 8.85 -16.42 -11.78
N PHE A 345 8.49 -17.25 -10.79
CA PHE A 345 9.48 -18.05 -10.06
C PHE A 345 10.12 -19.18 -10.88
N GLY A 346 9.47 -19.60 -11.98
CA GLY A 346 10.07 -20.52 -12.95
C GLY A 346 11.20 -19.86 -13.77
N ILE A 347 11.23 -18.53 -13.84
CA ILE A 347 12.27 -17.74 -14.48
C ILE A 347 13.31 -17.30 -13.45
N ALA A 348 12.87 -16.49 -12.48
CA ALA A 348 13.70 -15.98 -11.40
C ALA A 348 12.85 -15.50 -10.22
N ARG A 349 13.31 -15.81 -9.00
CA ARG A 349 12.71 -15.28 -7.77
C ARG A 349 13.19 -13.85 -7.50
N PRO A 350 12.40 -13.05 -6.78
CA PRO A 350 12.86 -11.80 -6.20
C PRO A 350 14.14 -12.02 -5.39
N HIS A 351 15.12 -11.14 -5.55
CA HIS A 351 16.39 -11.21 -4.81
C HIS A 351 17.01 -9.82 -4.64
N LEU A 352 17.93 -9.70 -3.70
CA LEU A 352 18.72 -8.49 -3.53
C LEU A 352 19.73 -8.34 -4.68
N LEU A 353 19.85 -7.14 -5.24
CA LEU A 353 20.90 -6.81 -6.18
C LEU A 353 22.13 -6.26 -5.44
N PRO A 354 23.36 -6.56 -5.89
CA PRO A 354 24.57 -6.12 -5.22
C PRO A 354 24.78 -4.61 -5.36
N HIS A 355 24.96 -3.91 -4.23
CA HIS A 355 25.37 -2.50 -4.24
C HIS A 355 26.85 -2.35 -4.64
N LYS A 356 27.16 -1.36 -5.48
CA LYS A 356 28.55 -1.05 -5.87
C LYS A 356 29.36 -0.38 -4.76
N LYS A 357 28.70 0.37 -3.87
CA LYS A 357 29.29 0.84 -2.62
C LYS A 357 29.02 -0.22 -1.55
N GLN A 358 30.09 -0.80 -1.01
CA GLN A 358 30.03 -1.63 0.19
C GLN A 358 29.56 -0.74 1.35
N ILE A 359 28.25 -0.59 1.53
CA ILE A 359 27.72 -0.05 2.77
C ILE A 359 28.10 -1.08 3.83
N LYS A 360 28.87 -0.69 4.85
CA LYS A 360 29.10 -1.52 6.04
C LYS A 360 27.77 -1.67 6.78
N LEU A 361 26.90 -2.53 6.26
CA LEU A 361 25.65 -2.90 6.90
C LEU A 361 25.97 -4.00 7.91
N ALA A 362 26.06 -3.61 9.19
CA ALA A 362 26.16 -4.55 10.31
C ALA A 362 24.96 -5.51 10.40
N SER A 363 23.93 -5.33 9.56
CA SER A 363 22.68 -6.09 9.53
C SER A 363 22.63 -7.23 8.51
N PHE A 364 23.57 -7.30 7.55
CA PHE A 364 23.46 -8.22 6.39
C PHE A 364 23.72 -9.72 6.72
N ASN A 365 24.31 -10.04 7.88
CA ASN A 365 24.67 -11.42 8.23
C ASN A 365 23.48 -12.33 8.59
N ARG A 366 22.23 -11.83 8.60
CA ARG A 366 21.03 -12.66 8.89
C ARG A 366 20.29 -13.16 7.64
N LEU A 367 20.46 -12.52 6.48
CA LEU A 367 19.69 -12.84 5.26
C LEU A 367 20.30 -13.96 4.41
N GLN A 368 21.54 -14.39 4.65
CA GLN A 368 22.17 -15.51 3.94
C GLN A 368 21.93 -16.89 4.59
N ALA A 369 21.12 -16.96 5.65
CA ALA A 369 20.92 -18.18 6.44
C ALA A 369 19.47 -18.69 6.48
N MET A 370 18.58 -18.17 5.62
CA MET A 370 17.23 -18.68 5.37
C MET A 370 17.07 -18.94 3.88
#